data_AF-A0A645HSA6-F1
#
_entry.id   AF-A0A645HSA6-F1
#
_cell.length_a   1.000
_cell.length_b   1.000
_cell.length_c   1.000
_cell.angle_alpha   90.00
_cell.angle_beta   90.00
_cell.angle_gamma   90.00
#
_symmetry.space_group_name_H-M   'P 1'
#
loop_
_entity.id
_entity.type
_entity.pdbx_description
1 polymer ?
#
loop_
_entity_poly.entity_id
_entity_poly.type
_entity_poly.pdbx_seq_one_letter_code
_entity_poly.pdbx_strand_id
1 'polypeptide(L)'
;MSAADEIARQLKLRDMGGIIVVDFIDMDSNDNKIRLFKHMQDLMQSDRAKHNILPLTKFGLMQITRQRVRPATEINTSENCPSCNGTGKIAPSLLIDDTIERKLAHYVREKNIKSFILKVNPILAAYLTKGLFSVKYKWAKKYKCSIKIESHTDNALLEVKWFMNNGEKLED
;
A
#
# COMPACT_ATOMS: atom_id res chain seq x y z
N MET A 1 -19.36 -23.17 5.16
CA MET A 1 -19.07 -23.53 6.57
C MET A 1 -17.58 -23.56 6.84
N SER A 2 -16.75 -24.25 6.04
CA SER A 2 -15.29 -24.36 6.27
C SER A 2 -14.55 -23.02 6.47
N ALA A 3 -14.98 -21.96 5.77
CA ALA A 3 -14.39 -20.63 5.96
C ALA A 3 -14.61 -20.08 7.39
N ALA A 4 -15.78 -20.32 7.99
CA ALA A 4 -16.05 -19.90 9.37
C ALA A 4 -15.16 -20.65 10.38
N ASP A 5 -14.94 -21.95 10.16
CA ASP A 5 -14.04 -22.77 10.99
C ASP A 5 -12.62 -22.18 11.00
N GLU A 6 -12.10 -21.86 9.81
CA GLU A 6 -10.75 -21.34 9.66
C GLU A 6 -10.62 -19.91 10.20
N ILE A 7 -11.62 -19.05 9.99
CA ILE A 7 -11.64 -17.70 10.55
C ILE A 7 -11.62 -17.77 12.09
N ALA A 8 -12.51 -18.54 12.71
CA ALA A 8 -12.56 -18.70 14.16
C ALA A 8 -11.21 -19.23 14.71
N ARG A 9 -10.58 -20.17 14.00
CA ARG A 9 -9.24 -20.68 14.35
C ARG A 9 -8.17 -19.60 14.27
N GLN A 10 -8.12 -18.81 13.19
CA GLN A 10 -7.13 -17.74 13.00
C GLN A 10 -7.28 -16.60 14.00
N LEU A 11 -8.52 -16.22 14.34
CA LEU A 11 -8.78 -15.19 15.36
C LEU A 11 -8.17 -15.56 16.71
N LYS A 12 -8.25 -16.85 17.08
CA LYS A 12 -7.64 -17.39 18.31
C LYS A 12 -6.13 -17.49 18.22
N LEU A 13 -5.58 -18.01 17.12
CA LEU A 13 -4.14 -18.24 16.96
C LEU A 13 -3.32 -16.96 16.83
N ARG A 14 -3.87 -15.94 16.15
CA ARG A 14 -3.21 -14.65 15.93
C ARG A 14 -3.56 -13.62 17.01
N ASP A 15 -4.37 -14.00 18.00
CA ASP A 15 -4.97 -13.12 19.01
C ASP A 15 -5.53 -11.82 18.40
N MET A 16 -6.21 -11.92 17.27
CA MET A 16 -6.76 -10.76 16.57
C MET A 16 -7.91 -10.18 17.38
N GLY A 17 -7.88 -8.88 17.65
CA GLY A 17 -8.94 -8.19 18.38
C GLY A 17 -9.24 -6.82 17.79
N GLY A 18 -10.43 -6.31 18.09
CA GLY A 18 -11.02 -5.14 17.47
C GLY A 18 -12.32 -5.50 16.73
N ILE A 19 -12.65 -4.68 15.73
CA ILE A 19 -13.79 -4.90 14.84
C ILE A 19 -13.28 -5.71 13.64
N ILE A 20 -13.88 -6.88 13.43
CA ILE A 20 -13.59 -7.78 12.33
C ILE A 20 -14.83 -7.84 11.45
N VAL A 21 -14.66 -7.61 10.15
CA VAL A 21 -15.73 -7.73 9.16
C VAL A 21 -15.36 -8.88 8.23
N VAL A 22 -16.27 -9.85 8.13
CA VAL A 22 -16.11 -11.01 7.25
C VAL A 22 -17.14 -10.92 6.14
N ASP A 23 -16.66 -10.89 4.90
CA ASP A 23 -17.49 -10.97 3.71
C ASP A 23 -17.62 -12.45 3.29
N PHE A 24 -18.79 -13.03 3.54
CA PHE A 24 -19.07 -14.40 3.13
C PHE A 24 -19.68 -14.42 1.73
N ILE A 25 -19.53 -15.54 1.02
CA ILE A 25 -20.20 -15.73 -0.27
C ILE A 25 -21.71 -15.49 -0.15
N ASP A 26 -22.29 -14.91 -1.18
CA ASP A 26 -23.73 -14.67 -1.25
C ASP A 26 -24.51 -15.98 -1.07
N MET A 27 -25.53 -15.89 -0.23
CA MET A 27 -26.44 -16.99 0.07
C MET A 27 -27.87 -16.55 -0.25
N ASP A 28 -28.53 -17.28 -1.14
CA ASP A 28 -29.90 -16.97 -1.59
C ASP A 28 -30.94 -17.22 -0.48
N SER A 29 -30.75 -18.28 0.31
CA SER A 29 -31.67 -18.62 1.40
C SER A 29 -31.28 -17.93 2.71
N ASN A 30 -32.27 -17.34 3.38
CA ASN A 30 -32.11 -16.77 4.72
C ASN A 30 -31.76 -17.84 5.76
N ASP A 31 -32.21 -19.08 5.56
CA ASP A 31 -31.89 -20.19 6.47
C ASP A 31 -30.39 -20.51 6.47
N ASN A 32 -29.74 -20.38 5.31
CA ASN A 32 -28.29 -20.56 5.21
C ASN A 32 -27.53 -19.47 5.98
N LYS A 33 -28.01 -18.21 5.93
CA LYS A 33 -27.45 -17.09 6.71
C LYS A 33 -27.58 -17.34 8.21
N ILE A 34 -28.76 -17.78 8.66
CA ILE A 34 -29.01 -18.12 10.07
C ILE A 34 -28.13 -19.29 10.50
N ARG A 35 -27.99 -20.32 9.65
CA ARG A 35 -27.15 -21.49 9.93
C ARG A 35 -25.68 -21.09 10.09
N LEU A 36 -25.17 -20.22 9.20
CA LEU A 36 -23.80 -19.72 9.27
C LEU A 36 -23.56 -18.87 10.53
N PHE A 37 -24.52 -18.01 10.88
CA PHE A 37 -24.46 -17.22 12.10
C PHE A 37 -24.37 -18.10 13.35
N LYS A 38 -25.27 -19.09 13.48
CA LYS A 38 -25.25 -20.05 14.60
C LYS A 38 -23.94 -20.83 14.65
N HIS A 39 -23.49 -21.33 13.51
CA HIS A 39 -22.22 -22.06 13.40
C HIS A 39 -21.04 -21.21 13.88
N MET A 40 -20.98 -19.93 13.51
CA MET A 40 -19.92 -19.03 13.99
C MET A 40 -20.00 -18.76 15.50
N GLN A 41 -21.21 -18.66 16.07
CA GLN A 41 -21.40 -18.54 17.52
C GLN A 41 -20.86 -19.78 18.25
N ASP A 42 -21.18 -20.98 17.75
CA ASP A 42 -20.73 -22.24 18.34
C ASP A 42 -19.20 -22.36 18.31
N LEU A 43 -18.56 -22.02 17.19
CA LEU A 43 -17.10 -22.05 17.04
C LEU A 43 -16.37 -21.10 17.99
N MET A 44 -16.94 -19.93 18.23
CA MET A 44 -16.35 -18.88 19.05
C MET A 44 -16.69 -19.02 20.54
N GLN A 45 -17.66 -19.87 20.92
CA GLN A 45 -18.03 -20.10 22.33
C GLN A 45 -16.84 -20.54 23.20
N SER A 46 -15.89 -21.28 22.61
CA SER A 46 -14.65 -21.73 23.27
C SER A 46 -13.56 -20.65 23.39
N ASP A 47 -13.75 -19.48 22.78
CA ASP A 47 -12.79 -18.38 22.84
C ASP A 47 -12.78 -17.74 24.22
N ARG A 48 -11.58 -17.54 24.77
CA ARG A 48 -11.37 -16.93 26.08
C ARG A 48 -11.63 -15.42 26.04
N ALA A 49 -11.47 -14.79 24.87
CA ALA A 49 -11.72 -13.37 24.68
C ALA A 49 -13.23 -13.08 24.62
N LYS A 50 -13.67 -12.02 25.31
CA LYS A 50 -15.05 -11.54 25.14
C LYS A 50 -15.26 -11.16 23.69
N HIS A 51 -16.31 -11.69 23.09
CA HIS A 51 -16.65 -11.43 21.71
C HIS A 51 -18.17 -11.25 21.55
N ASN A 52 -18.56 -10.52 20.52
CA ASN A 52 -19.94 -10.39 20.09
C ASN A 52 -20.00 -10.58 18.58
N ILE A 53 -20.93 -11.41 18.13
CA ILE A 53 -21.13 -11.74 16.71
C ILE A 53 -22.51 -11.22 16.35
N LEU A 54 -22.61 -10.41 15.30
CA LEU A 54 -23.88 -9.93 14.77
C LEU A 54 -24.34 -10.83 13.60
N PRO A 55 -25.66 -10.97 13.39
CA PRO A 55 -26.19 -11.61 12.19
C PRO A 55 -25.66 -10.98 10.90
N LEU A 56 -25.68 -11.74 9.81
CA LEU A 56 -25.26 -11.21 8.51
C LEU A 56 -26.14 -10.02 8.10
N THR A 57 -25.49 -8.98 7.60
CA THR A 57 -26.17 -7.82 7.02
C THR A 57 -26.87 -8.20 5.71
N LYS A 58 -27.70 -7.29 5.19
CA LYS A 58 -28.30 -7.42 3.85
C LYS A 58 -27.24 -7.60 2.75
N PHE A 59 -26.03 -7.09 2.95
CA PHE A 59 -24.90 -7.19 2.03
C PHE A 59 -24.02 -8.44 2.25
N GLY A 60 -24.45 -9.41 3.06
CA GLY A 60 -23.67 -10.65 3.29
C GLY A 60 -22.52 -10.52 4.29
N LEU A 61 -22.28 -9.31 4.82
CA LEU A 61 -21.21 -9.06 5.79
C LEU A 61 -21.59 -9.54 7.19
N MET A 62 -20.69 -10.28 7.85
CA MET A 62 -20.77 -10.60 9.27
C MET A 62 -19.81 -9.72 10.06
N GLN A 63 -20.33 -9.07 11.11
CA GLN A 63 -19.51 -8.25 12.01
C GLN A 63 -19.24 -8.99 13.32
N ILE A 64 -17.99 -9.02 13.73
CA ILE A 64 -17.51 -9.64 14.96
C ILE A 64 -16.71 -8.58 15.73
N THR A 65 -17.05 -8.33 16.99
CA THR A 65 -16.19 -7.57 17.91
C THR A 65 -15.53 -8.54 18.86
N ARG A 66 -14.19 -8.47 18.98
CA ARG A 66 -13.42 -9.33 19.89
C ARG A 66 -12.49 -8.47 20.75
N GLN A 67 -12.56 -8.63 22.06
CA GLN A 67 -11.72 -7.91 23.00
C GLN A 67 -10.24 -8.30 22.82
N ARG A 68 -9.34 -7.32 22.78
CA ARG A 68 -7.89 -7.56 22.86
C ARG A 68 -7.54 -7.97 24.29
N VAL A 69 -7.12 -9.23 24.48
CA VAL A 69 -6.84 -9.80 25.82
C VAL A 69 -5.42 -9.47 26.29
N ARG A 70 -4.49 -9.20 25.37
CA ARG A 70 -3.15 -8.72 25.68
C ARG A 70 -2.95 -7.35 25.02
N PRO A 71 -2.31 -6.36 25.68
CA PRO A 71 -1.52 -5.39 24.93
C PRO A 71 -0.46 -6.24 24.23
N ALA A 72 -0.63 -6.45 22.93
CA ALA A 72 0.36 -7.19 22.18
C ALA A 72 1.71 -6.54 22.48
N THR A 73 2.66 -7.30 23.02
CA THR A 73 4.06 -6.99 22.78
C THR A 73 4.21 -7.23 21.28
N GLU A 74 3.79 -6.25 20.48
CA GLU A 74 4.04 -6.23 19.05
C GLU A 74 5.56 -6.15 18.94
N ILE A 75 6.21 -7.30 18.91
CA ILE A 75 7.43 -7.40 18.13
C ILE A 75 6.92 -7.10 16.72
N ASN A 76 6.97 -5.84 16.33
CA ASN A 76 6.68 -5.40 14.97
C ASN A 76 7.78 -6.01 14.09
N THR A 77 7.62 -7.29 13.75
CA THR A 77 8.39 -7.92 12.67
C THR A 77 7.89 -7.44 11.32
N SER A 78 6.72 -6.79 11.28
CA SER A 78 6.18 -6.12 10.11
C SER A 78 6.84 -4.77 9.93
N GLU A 79 7.61 -4.65 8.86
CA GLU A 79 8.06 -3.36 8.34
C GLU A 79 7.02 -2.83 7.36
N ASN A 80 6.84 -1.51 7.32
CA ASN A 80 6.05 -0.89 6.27
C ASN A 80 6.73 -1.17 4.92
N CYS A 81 5.97 -1.71 3.96
CA CYS A 81 6.52 -1.97 2.63
C CYS A 81 7.09 -0.66 2.05
N PRO A 82 8.40 -0.59 1.71
CA PRO A 82 9.04 0.64 1.24
C PRO A 82 8.54 1.08 -0.15
N SER A 83 7.86 0.20 -0.88
CA SER A 83 7.34 0.47 -2.22
C SER A 83 5.94 1.11 -2.21
N CYS A 84 5.11 0.78 -1.23
CA CYS A 84 3.71 1.24 -1.17
C CYS A 84 3.34 1.91 0.16
N ASN A 85 4.25 1.97 1.12
CA ASN A 85 4.06 2.51 2.47
C ASN A 85 2.80 1.95 3.15
N GLY A 86 2.53 0.66 2.95
CA GLY A 86 1.37 -0.03 3.54
C GLY A 86 0.05 0.14 2.77
N THR A 87 0.02 0.90 1.67
CA THR A 87 -1.21 1.11 0.87
C THR A 87 -1.62 -0.11 0.04
N GLY A 88 -0.69 -1.04 -0.22
CA GLY A 88 -0.91 -2.19 -1.10
C GLY A 88 -1.06 -1.84 -2.59
N LYS A 89 -0.83 -0.58 -2.98
CA LYS A 89 -0.94 -0.10 -4.36
C LYS A 89 0.32 0.68 -4.75
N ILE A 90 0.77 0.50 -5.99
CA ILE A 90 1.85 1.29 -6.59
C ILE A 90 1.34 2.00 -7.83
N ALA A 91 1.91 3.16 -8.16
CA ALA A 91 1.57 3.84 -9.40
C ALA A 91 1.96 2.98 -10.61
N PRO A 92 1.16 2.97 -11.69
CA PRO A 92 1.54 2.27 -12.91
C PRO A 92 2.86 2.81 -13.47
N SER A 93 3.77 1.92 -13.85
CA SER A 93 5.07 2.29 -14.44
C SER A 93 4.92 3.09 -15.73
N LEU A 94 3.83 2.89 -16.48
CA LEU A 94 3.53 3.63 -17.71
C LEU A 94 3.39 5.15 -17.49
N LEU A 95 2.97 5.59 -16.30
CA LEU A 95 2.75 7.00 -16.00
C LEU A 95 3.95 7.67 -15.33
N ILE A 96 5.08 6.96 -15.22
CA ILE A 96 6.27 7.50 -14.54
C ILE A 96 6.82 8.74 -15.24
N ASP A 97 6.78 8.77 -16.57
CA ASP A 97 7.24 9.89 -17.38
C ASP A 97 6.43 11.15 -17.10
N ASP A 98 5.11 11.05 -17.19
CA ASP A 98 4.20 12.17 -16.93
C ASP A 98 4.30 12.67 -15.47
N THR A 99 4.55 11.75 -14.53
CA THR A 99 4.71 12.09 -13.12
C THR A 99 5.99 12.88 -12.88
N ILE A 100 7.11 12.41 -13.43
CA ILE A 100 8.41 13.10 -13.33
C ILE A 100 8.36 14.44 -14.07
N GLU A 101 7.83 14.47 -15.29
CA GLU A 101 7.76 15.68 -16.10
C GLU A 101 6.89 16.77 -15.46
N ARG A 102 5.76 16.38 -14.84
CA ARG A 102 4.90 17.33 -14.12
C ARG A 102 5.61 17.96 -12.93
N LYS A 103 6.32 17.15 -12.13
CA LYS A 103 7.14 17.67 -11.02
C LYS A 103 8.29 18.55 -11.51
N LEU A 104 8.96 18.15 -12.58
CA LEU A 104 9.99 18.98 -13.23
C LEU A 104 9.42 20.33 -13.67
N ALA A 105 8.26 20.32 -14.33
CA ALA A 105 7.60 21.53 -14.79
C ALA A 105 7.23 22.46 -13.62
N HIS A 106 6.73 21.90 -12.52
CA HIS A 106 6.44 22.64 -11.29
C HIS A 106 7.70 23.31 -10.73
N TYR A 107 8.79 22.58 -10.53
CA TYR A 107 10.04 23.16 -10.00
C TYR A 107 10.64 24.22 -10.92
N VAL A 108 10.59 24.01 -12.24
CA VAL A 108 11.15 24.98 -13.20
C VAL A 108 10.30 26.25 -13.29
N ARG A 109 8.97 26.12 -13.32
CA ARG A 109 8.07 27.26 -13.56
C ARG A 109 7.74 28.02 -12.30
N GLU A 110 7.47 27.33 -11.20
CA GLU A 110 6.99 27.94 -9.96
C GLU A 110 8.13 28.25 -8.99
N LYS A 111 9.11 27.34 -8.88
CA LYS A 111 10.26 27.51 -7.98
C LYS A 111 11.50 28.09 -8.68
N ASN A 112 11.46 28.26 -10.00
CA ASN A 112 12.56 28.76 -10.84
C ASN A 112 13.89 27.98 -10.67
N ILE A 113 13.81 26.69 -10.30
CA ILE A 113 14.96 25.81 -10.16
C ILE A 113 15.29 25.23 -11.53
N LYS A 114 16.56 25.30 -11.95
CA LYS A 114 17.00 24.84 -13.29
C LYS A 114 18.04 23.74 -13.26
N SER A 115 18.40 23.23 -12.09
CA SER A 115 19.35 22.13 -11.98
C SER A 115 18.89 21.10 -10.97
N PHE A 116 18.85 19.85 -11.42
CA PHE A 116 18.27 18.73 -10.68
C PHE A 116 19.20 17.52 -10.69
N ILE A 117 19.25 16.82 -9.57
CA ILE A 117 19.79 15.47 -9.44
C ILE A 117 18.61 14.56 -9.06
N LEU A 118 18.26 13.64 -9.95
CA LEU A 118 17.26 12.61 -9.69
C LEU A 118 17.98 11.34 -9.23
N LYS A 119 17.73 10.95 -7.99
CA LYS A 119 18.17 9.65 -7.47
C LYS A 119 17.04 8.64 -7.66
N VAL A 120 17.30 7.60 -8.45
CA VAL A 120 16.32 6.59 -8.87
C VAL A 120 16.92 5.19 -8.85
N ASN A 121 16.08 4.16 -8.92
CA ASN A 121 16.55 2.78 -9.09
C ASN A 121 17.30 2.59 -10.44
N PRO A 122 18.33 1.72 -10.54
CA PRO A 122 19.07 1.47 -11.78
C PRO A 122 18.19 1.15 -13.01
N ILE A 123 17.07 0.45 -12.82
CA ILE A 123 16.15 0.11 -13.92
C ILE A 123 15.51 1.37 -14.49
N LEU A 124 15.03 2.27 -13.62
CA LEU A 124 14.45 3.54 -14.02
C LEU A 124 15.53 4.47 -14.60
N ALA A 125 16.75 4.44 -14.08
CA ALA A 125 17.86 5.23 -14.62
C ALA A 125 18.19 4.81 -16.06
N ALA A 126 18.29 3.51 -16.32
CA ALA A 126 18.50 2.96 -17.65
C ALA A 126 17.38 3.35 -18.60
N TYR A 127 16.12 3.31 -18.14
CA TYR A 127 14.97 3.75 -18.93
C TYR A 127 15.05 5.24 -19.31
N LEU A 128 15.27 6.12 -18.33
CA LEU A 128 15.31 7.57 -18.54
C LEU A 128 16.49 8.04 -19.40
N THR A 129 17.58 7.27 -19.45
CA THR A 129 18.82 7.59 -20.19
C THR A 129 18.96 6.81 -21.49
N LYS A 130 18.02 5.92 -21.82
CA LYS A 130 18.10 5.06 -23.00
C LYS A 130 18.17 5.85 -24.31
N GLY A 131 19.20 5.55 -25.11
CA GLY A 131 19.37 6.08 -26.48
C GLY A 131 19.86 7.52 -26.56
N LEU A 132 20.12 7.96 -27.80
CA LEU A 132 20.68 9.30 -28.10
C LEU A 132 19.67 10.44 -27.79
N PHE A 133 18.37 10.19 -27.99
CA PHE A 133 17.28 11.13 -27.70
C PHE A 133 16.47 10.67 -26.48
N SER A 134 17.18 10.42 -25.38
CA SER A 134 16.61 9.92 -24.14
C SER A 134 15.54 10.84 -23.56
N VAL A 135 14.68 10.29 -22.69
CA VAL A 135 13.63 11.04 -21.99
C VAL A 135 14.24 12.23 -21.24
N LYS A 136 15.36 11.98 -20.54
CA LYS A 136 16.20 13.02 -19.92
C LYS A 136 16.56 14.15 -20.90
N TYR A 137 17.06 13.82 -22.09
CA TYR A 137 17.47 14.83 -23.07
C TYR A 137 16.28 15.67 -23.55
N LYS A 138 15.14 15.03 -23.82
CA LYS A 138 13.89 15.71 -24.23
C LYS A 138 13.45 16.71 -23.18
N TRP A 139 13.42 16.32 -21.90
CA TRP A 139 13.05 17.20 -20.80
C TRP A 139 14.05 18.32 -20.57
N ALA A 140 15.36 18.02 -20.57
CA ALA A 140 16.40 19.05 -20.42
C ALA A 140 16.28 20.14 -21.49
N LYS A 141 16.05 19.75 -22.75
CA LYS A 141 15.84 20.69 -23.87
C LYS A 141 14.52 21.47 -23.75
N LYS A 142 13.42 20.79 -23.42
CA LYS A 142 12.08 21.41 -23.29
C LYS A 142 12.03 22.47 -22.19
N TYR A 143 12.60 22.19 -21.03
CA TYR A 143 12.54 23.06 -19.86
C TYR A 143 13.79 23.94 -19.67
N LYS A 144 14.78 23.84 -20.59
CA LYS A 144 16.06 24.57 -20.51
C LYS A 144 16.72 24.41 -19.14
N CYS A 145 16.81 23.18 -18.66
CA CYS A 145 17.33 22.82 -17.34
C CYS A 145 18.40 21.72 -17.43
N SER A 146 19.24 21.63 -16.40
CA SER A 146 20.22 20.58 -16.22
C SER A 146 19.62 19.45 -15.38
N ILE A 147 19.76 18.22 -15.87
CA ILE A 147 19.24 17.02 -15.23
C ILE A 147 20.40 16.03 -15.08
N LYS A 148 20.72 15.65 -13.84
CA LYS A 148 21.64 14.55 -13.53
C LYS A 148 20.81 13.38 -13.01
N ILE A 149 21.14 12.16 -13.44
CA ILE A 149 20.47 10.94 -12.97
C ILE A 149 21.51 10.11 -12.25
N GLU A 150 21.20 9.70 -11.02
CA GLU A 150 22.04 8.85 -10.19
C GLU A 150 21.27 7.57 -9.83
N SER A 151 21.90 6.42 -10.05
CA SER A 151 21.32 5.12 -9.76
C SER A 151 21.65 4.70 -8.32
N HIS A 152 20.62 4.45 -7.51
CA HIS A 152 20.72 3.96 -6.13
C HIS A 152 19.86 2.71 -6.00
N THR A 153 20.47 1.59 -5.60
CA THR A 153 19.77 0.29 -5.45
C THR A 153 18.75 0.28 -4.34
N ASP A 154 18.92 1.16 -3.36
CA ASP A 154 18.11 1.23 -2.14
C ASP A 154 16.76 1.93 -2.39
N ASN A 155 16.58 2.52 -3.58
CA ASN A 155 15.32 3.14 -3.99
C ASN A 155 14.36 2.10 -4.56
N ALA A 156 13.07 2.25 -4.24
CA ALA A 156 12.03 1.43 -4.86
C ALA A 156 11.98 1.68 -6.38
N LEU A 157 11.44 0.72 -7.14
CA LEU A 157 11.54 0.69 -8.61
C LEU A 157 11.10 1.99 -9.30
N LEU A 158 10.02 2.61 -8.81
CA LEU A 158 9.42 3.83 -9.35
C LEU A 158 9.64 5.05 -8.44
N GLU A 159 10.48 4.92 -7.41
CA GLU A 159 10.77 6.01 -6.49
C GLU A 159 11.75 7.00 -7.13
N VAL A 160 11.42 8.28 -7.00
CA VAL A 160 12.21 9.39 -7.55
C VAL A 160 12.44 10.42 -6.46
N LYS A 161 13.70 10.52 -6.00
CA LYS A 161 14.11 11.54 -5.05
C LYS A 161 14.78 12.70 -5.78
N TRP A 162 14.34 13.92 -5.49
CA TRP A 162 14.78 15.14 -6.15
C TRP A 162 15.78 15.88 -5.26
N PHE A 163 16.88 16.33 -5.86
CA PHE A 163 17.90 17.12 -5.19
C PHE A 163 18.36 18.27 -6.09
N MET A 164 18.84 19.34 -5.48
CA MET A 164 19.59 20.39 -6.16
C MET A 164 21.08 20.00 -6.32
N ASN A 165 21.82 20.75 -7.13
CA ASN A 165 23.26 20.50 -7.32
C ASN A 165 24.10 20.67 -6.06
N ASN A 166 23.62 21.46 -5.08
CA ASN A 166 24.26 21.62 -3.77
C ASN A 166 24.05 20.41 -2.85
N GLY A 167 23.31 19.39 -3.29
CA GLY A 167 22.98 18.19 -2.50
C GLY A 167 21.76 18.33 -1.59
N GLU A 168 21.10 19.50 -1.60
CA GLU A 168 19.88 19.75 -0.84
C GLU A 168 18.71 18.99 -1.46
N LYS A 169 17.96 18.26 -0.64
CA LYS A 169 16.78 17.51 -1.07
C LYS A 169 15.64 18.48 -1.34
N LEU A 170 15.04 18.36 -2.51
CA LEU A 170 13.80 19.06 -2.84
C LEU A 170 12.66 18.23 -2.28
N GLU A 171 12.13 18.67 -1.14
CA GLU A 171 10.90 18.13 -0.57
C GLU A 171 9.70 18.84 -1.20
N ASP A 172 8.56 18.15 -1.28
CA ASP A 172 7.28 18.76 -1.67
C ASP A 172 6.77 19.67 -0.52
#